data_AF-A0A543INX1-F1
#
_entry.id   AF-A0A543INX1-F1
#
_cell.length_a   1.000
_cell.length_b   1.000
_cell.length_c   1.000
_cell.angle_alpha   90.00
_cell.angle_beta   90.00
_cell.angle_gamma   90.00
#
_symmetry.space_group_name_H-M   'P 1'
#
loop_
_entity.id
_entity.type
_entity.pdbx_description
1 polymer ?
#
loop_
_entity_poly.entity_id
_entity_poly.type
_entity_poly.pdbx_seq_one_letter_code
_entity_poly.pdbx_strand_id
1 'polypeptide(L)'
;MAASTTGAVGRGTAGGDSAVETSGPAVAGTSMGRHISLGQGPAGDEVRIALRDDTSVWHGGRGGPAALRPGRSVIIRQGEEGLSAGRVWVDIQRVAGTIVACGRDTVEVDMGPHRGRTHVVIPPDAFERVLVRHPRLEPGYLIDVICVRTPEGPRAVRPGTSQPGYRPDDLAAPDAAEAVPGVLRGTATWFGGAGDETPDGAAYPAVDSEGYAGGCADAPSGCVPFPYLSLGSGVAVRNECGGRAAFVPVVECGCTAARFCDRCVECGASPRGRIVELTPAVFAGLGGELDAGCFNAEVRAGGAAPW
;
A
#
# COMPACT_ATOMS: atom_id res chain seq x y z
N MET A 1 -68.81 23.84 -28.36
CA MET A 1 -67.99 23.11 -27.36
C MET A 1 -66.55 23.55 -27.59
N ALA A 2 -66.03 24.65 -27.03
CA ALA A 2 -65.84 25.07 -25.62
C ALA A 2 -64.75 24.28 -24.86
N ALA A 3 -63.86 25.05 -24.22
CA ALA A 3 -62.71 24.76 -23.32
C ALA A 3 -61.38 24.36 -24.00
N SER A 4 -60.28 25.14 -23.99
CA SER A 4 -59.53 25.96 -23.00
C SER A 4 -58.55 25.21 -22.09
N THR A 5 -57.26 25.47 -22.33
CA THR A 5 -56.09 25.67 -21.42
C THR A 5 -55.81 24.73 -20.24
N THR A 6 -54.59 24.20 -20.17
CA THR A 6 -53.54 24.60 -19.17
C THR A 6 -52.20 23.89 -19.44
N GLY A 7 -51.09 24.59 -19.24
CA GLY A 7 -49.74 24.04 -19.35
C GLY A 7 -49.20 23.49 -18.02
N ALA A 8 -48.09 22.73 -18.11
CA ALA A 8 -47.17 22.52 -17.01
C ALA A 8 -45.76 22.19 -17.54
N VAL A 9 -44.81 23.03 -17.15
CA VAL A 9 -43.37 22.76 -17.13
C VAL A 9 -43.09 21.75 -16.03
N GLY A 10 -42.26 20.73 -16.29
CA GLY A 10 -41.97 19.70 -15.29
C GLY A 10 -40.74 18.85 -15.58
N ARG A 11 -39.59 19.35 -15.11
CA ARG A 11 -38.45 18.64 -14.51
C ARG A 11 -37.82 17.45 -15.24
N GLY A 12 -36.56 17.65 -15.62
CA GLY A 12 -35.63 16.57 -15.93
C GLY A 12 -35.34 15.67 -14.71
N THR A 13 -34.89 14.46 -15.01
CA THR A 13 -34.16 13.60 -14.09
C THR A 13 -32.89 13.15 -14.79
N ALA A 14 -31.79 13.79 -14.39
CA ALA A 14 -30.44 13.31 -14.57
C ALA A 14 -30.15 12.22 -13.53
N GLY A 15 -29.15 11.39 -13.84
CA GLY A 15 -28.23 10.83 -12.85
C GLY A 15 -28.77 9.68 -12.02
N GLY A 16 -28.66 8.47 -12.54
CA GLY A 16 -28.44 7.31 -11.67
C GLY A 16 -27.00 7.35 -11.18
N ASP A 17 -26.73 8.16 -10.15
CA ASP A 17 -25.51 8.08 -9.36
C ASP A 17 -25.50 6.72 -8.65
N SER A 18 -24.65 5.82 -9.14
CA SER A 18 -24.20 4.67 -8.36
C SER A 18 -23.42 5.22 -7.17
N ALA A 19 -24.07 5.25 -6.00
CA ALA A 19 -23.43 5.56 -4.74
C ALA A 19 -22.25 4.60 -4.54
N VAL A 20 -21.04 5.13 -4.63
CA VAL A 20 -19.82 4.44 -4.24
C VAL A 20 -19.90 4.22 -2.74
N GLU A 21 -19.99 2.96 -2.35
CA GLU A 21 -20.08 2.53 -0.95
C GLU A 21 -18.73 2.78 -0.26
N THR A 22 -18.62 3.91 0.44
CA THR A 22 -17.45 4.32 1.21
C THR A 22 -17.49 3.69 2.59
N SER A 23 -16.89 2.51 2.77
CA SER A 23 -16.44 2.11 4.12
C SER A 23 -15.35 3.07 4.60
N GLY A 24 -15.24 3.25 5.93
CA GLY A 24 -14.56 4.39 6.53
C GLY A 24 -13.05 4.49 6.27
N PRO A 25 -12.47 5.67 6.58
CA PRO A 25 -11.02 5.91 6.49
C PRO A 25 -10.24 4.89 7.32
N ALA A 26 -9.00 4.62 6.91
CA ALA A 26 -8.05 3.89 7.74
C ALA A 26 -7.02 4.84 8.36
N VAL A 27 -6.55 4.50 9.55
CA VAL A 27 -5.74 5.36 10.40
C VAL A 27 -4.65 4.55 11.11
N ALA A 28 -3.49 5.15 11.28
CA ALA A 28 -2.43 4.63 12.15
C ALA A 28 -2.66 5.08 13.60
N GLY A 29 -2.24 4.27 14.57
CA GLY A 29 -2.36 4.59 15.99
C GLY A 29 -1.65 3.62 16.91
N THR A 30 -1.89 3.79 18.20
CA THR A 30 -1.26 2.98 19.26
C THR A 30 -2.34 2.32 20.11
N SER A 31 -2.26 1.01 20.27
CA SER A 31 -3.16 0.28 21.15
C SER A 31 -3.00 0.70 22.60
N MET A 32 -4.12 0.85 23.30
CA MET A 32 -4.20 1.09 24.75
C MET A 32 -4.88 -0.08 25.48
N GLY A 33 -4.91 -1.28 24.87
CA GLY A 33 -5.61 -2.45 25.39
C GLY A 33 -6.99 -2.62 24.76
N ARG A 34 -8.05 -2.29 25.52
CA ARG A 34 -9.45 -2.41 25.06
C ARG A 34 -9.91 -1.27 24.17
N HIS A 35 -9.11 -0.23 24.05
CA HIS A 35 -9.33 0.92 23.19
C HIS A 35 -8.06 1.24 22.44
N ILE A 36 -8.18 1.98 21.35
CA ILE A 36 -7.05 2.42 20.56
C ILE A 36 -7.05 3.95 20.55
N SER A 37 -5.88 4.54 20.84
CA SER A 37 -5.66 5.98 20.70
C SER A 37 -5.09 6.29 19.33
N LEU A 38 -5.70 7.28 18.67
CA LEU A 38 -5.14 7.92 17.50
C LEU A 38 -4.48 9.23 17.95
N GLY A 39 -3.25 9.46 17.50
CA GLY A 39 -2.70 10.81 17.48
C GLY A 39 -3.20 11.51 16.22
N GLN A 40 -4.04 12.53 16.35
CA GLN A 40 -4.42 13.38 15.21
C GLN A 40 -4.04 14.84 15.54
N GLY A 41 -3.01 15.34 14.85
CA GLY A 41 -2.68 16.76 14.77
C GLY A 41 -1.74 17.32 15.87
N PRO A 42 -1.14 18.49 15.62
CA PRO A 42 -0.20 19.16 16.54
C PRO A 42 -0.82 19.61 17.87
N ALA A 43 -2.15 19.52 18.03
CA ALA A 43 -2.88 19.79 19.26
C ALA A 43 -3.01 18.57 20.20
N GLY A 44 -2.68 17.36 19.72
CA GLY A 44 -2.68 16.15 20.55
C GLY A 44 -4.07 15.60 20.89
N ASP A 45 -5.08 15.90 20.08
CA ASP A 45 -6.44 15.39 20.32
C ASP A 45 -6.45 13.85 20.18
N GLU A 46 -6.65 13.17 21.31
CA GLU A 46 -6.71 11.71 21.40
C GLU A 46 -8.10 11.24 20.93
N VAL A 47 -8.19 10.67 19.74
CA VAL A 47 -9.43 10.02 19.28
C VAL A 47 -9.40 8.56 19.70
N ARG A 48 -10.46 8.11 20.39
CA ARG A 48 -10.62 6.72 20.81
C ARG A 48 -11.55 5.98 19.86
N ILE A 49 -11.02 4.93 19.24
CA ILE A 49 -11.83 4.01 18.42
C ILE A 49 -12.29 2.83 19.29
N ALA A 50 -13.60 2.55 19.23
CA ALA A 50 -14.19 1.39 19.89
C ALA A 50 -13.99 0.11 19.06
N LEU A 51 -13.68 -1.00 19.73
CA LEU A 51 -13.69 -2.33 19.15
C LEU A 51 -15.10 -2.91 19.25
N ARG A 52 -15.58 -3.51 18.17
CA ARG A 52 -16.82 -4.28 18.13
C ARG A 52 -16.50 -5.76 18.29
N ASP A 53 -17.52 -6.57 18.58
CA ASP A 53 -17.36 -8.03 18.69
C ASP A 53 -17.01 -8.68 17.34
N ASP A 54 -17.34 -8.02 16.22
CA ASP A 54 -17.00 -8.44 14.86
C ASP A 54 -15.68 -7.85 14.35
N THR A 55 -14.96 -7.06 15.17
CA THR A 55 -13.66 -6.51 14.77
C THR A 55 -12.67 -7.64 14.49
N SER A 56 -12.20 -7.70 13.25
CA SER A 56 -11.18 -8.65 12.83
C SER A 56 -9.79 -8.11 13.18
N VAL A 57 -9.00 -8.90 13.92
CA VAL A 57 -7.65 -8.53 14.34
C VAL A 57 -6.63 -9.42 13.65
N TRP A 58 -5.62 -8.83 13.05
CA TRP A 58 -4.49 -9.51 12.45
C TRP A 58 -3.21 -9.26 13.27
N HIS A 59 -2.48 -10.32 13.57
CA HIS A 59 -1.12 -10.26 14.14
C HIS A 59 -0.37 -11.52 13.70
N GLY A 60 0.22 -11.47 12.50
CA GLY A 60 0.90 -12.60 11.87
C GLY A 60 -0.02 -13.72 11.37
N GLY A 61 -1.32 -13.43 11.24
CA GLY A 61 -2.39 -14.38 10.97
C GLY A 61 -3.67 -13.95 11.68
N ARG A 62 -4.64 -14.87 11.79
CA ARG A 62 -5.88 -14.61 12.53
C ARG A 62 -5.56 -14.38 14.01
N GLY A 63 -5.75 -13.16 14.48
CA GLY A 63 -5.56 -12.73 15.85
C GLY A 63 -6.88 -12.49 16.58
N GLY A 64 -6.77 -11.99 17.80
CA GLY A 64 -7.91 -11.56 18.60
C GLY A 64 -7.51 -10.41 19.54
N PRO A 65 -8.42 -9.98 20.43
CA PRO A 65 -8.19 -8.81 21.30
C PRO A 65 -6.91 -8.90 22.15
N ALA A 66 -6.43 -10.10 22.48
CA ALA A 66 -5.18 -10.30 23.22
C ALA A 66 -3.92 -9.80 22.48
N ALA A 67 -3.98 -9.60 21.17
CA ALA A 67 -2.90 -9.02 20.38
C ALA A 67 -2.80 -7.50 20.56
N LEU A 68 -3.88 -6.83 20.97
CA LEU A 68 -3.97 -5.38 21.18
C LEU A 68 -3.39 -5.00 22.55
N ARG A 69 -2.14 -5.37 22.82
CA ARG A 69 -1.47 -4.97 24.05
C ARG A 69 -1.16 -3.47 24.03
N PRO A 70 -1.20 -2.78 25.18
CA PRO A 70 -0.82 -1.37 25.26
C PRO A 70 0.58 -1.11 24.65
N GLY A 71 0.71 -0.01 23.92
CA GLY A 71 1.96 0.44 23.30
C GLY A 71 2.28 -0.20 21.94
N ARG A 72 1.45 -1.13 21.45
CA ARG A 72 1.63 -1.71 20.11
C ARG A 72 1.12 -0.79 19.02
N SER A 73 1.82 -0.78 17.91
CA SER A 73 1.43 0.02 16.74
C SER A 73 0.33 -0.71 15.98
N VAL A 74 -0.65 0.04 15.49
CA VAL A 74 -1.77 -0.53 14.74
C VAL A 74 -2.15 0.31 13.52
N ILE A 75 -2.65 -0.37 12.50
CA ILE A 75 -3.47 0.24 11.45
C ILE A 75 -4.90 -0.23 11.65
N ILE A 76 -5.85 0.71 11.63
CA ILE A 76 -7.27 0.43 11.77
C ILE A 76 -7.97 0.88 10.51
N ARG A 77 -8.74 -0.02 9.89
CA ARG A 77 -9.76 0.37 8.93
C ARG A 77 -11.11 0.42 9.65
N GLN A 78 -11.75 1.57 9.58
CA GLN A 78 -13.07 1.76 10.19
C GLN A 78 -14.14 0.92 9.50
N GLY A 79 -15.16 0.52 10.25
CA GLY A 79 -16.35 -0.14 9.73
C GLY A 79 -17.22 0.81 8.90
N GLU A 80 -18.24 0.26 8.25
CA GLU A 80 -19.18 1.03 7.42
C GLU A 80 -20.07 1.97 8.26
N GLU A 81 -20.39 1.58 9.50
CA GLU A 81 -21.29 2.31 10.39
C GLU A 81 -20.60 3.40 11.25
N GLY A 82 -19.38 3.84 10.91
CA GLY A 82 -18.69 4.96 11.56
C GLY A 82 -17.46 4.59 12.40
N LEU A 83 -17.23 5.30 13.53
CA LEU A 83 -16.00 5.31 14.35
C LEU A 83 -15.65 4.00 15.10
N SER A 84 -16.11 2.86 14.60
CA SER A 84 -15.78 1.54 15.11
C SER A 84 -14.72 0.86 14.25
N ALA A 85 -13.85 0.06 14.87
CA ALA A 85 -12.85 -0.70 14.12
C ALA A 85 -13.50 -1.88 13.40
N GLY A 86 -13.42 -1.92 12.06
CA GLY A 86 -13.83 -3.10 11.29
C GLY A 86 -12.68 -4.11 11.15
N ARG A 87 -11.47 -3.62 10.87
CA ARG A 87 -10.24 -4.42 10.72
C ARG A 87 -9.08 -3.72 11.41
N VAL A 88 -8.27 -4.48 12.14
CA VAL A 88 -7.07 -4.00 12.82
C VAL A 88 -5.88 -4.87 12.46
N TRP A 89 -4.79 -4.25 12.02
CA TRP A 89 -3.50 -4.92 11.83
C TRP A 89 -2.53 -4.42 12.89
N VAL A 90 -2.02 -5.35 13.70
CA VAL A 90 -1.12 -5.06 14.81
C VAL A 90 0.32 -5.34 14.41
N ASP A 91 1.19 -4.37 14.62
CA ASP A 91 2.64 -4.47 14.39
C ASP A 91 2.99 -4.94 12.96
N ILE A 92 2.08 -4.74 12.00
CA ILE A 92 2.28 -5.17 10.61
C ILE A 92 3.35 -4.32 9.95
N GLN A 93 4.22 -4.97 9.19
CA GLN A 93 5.29 -4.33 8.43
C GLN A 93 5.51 -5.10 7.13
N ARG A 94 5.99 -4.42 6.10
CA ARG A 94 6.45 -5.04 4.86
C ARG A 94 7.94 -4.86 4.70
N VAL A 95 8.62 -5.90 4.27
CA VAL A 95 10.01 -5.82 3.83
C VAL A 95 10.06 -6.25 2.37
N ALA A 96 10.40 -5.30 1.50
CA ALA A 96 10.60 -5.53 0.08
C ALA A 96 11.93 -4.90 -0.36
N GLY A 97 12.75 -5.64 -1.09
CA GLY A 97 14.07 -5.17 -1.48
C GLY A 97 14.96 -6.27 -2.07
N THR A 98 16.25 -5.97 -2.19
CA THR A 98 17.26 -6.91 -2.70
C THR A 98 17.89 -7.67 -1.54
N ILE A 99 17.96 -8.99 -1.65
CA ILE A 99 18.69 -9.84 -0.72
C ILE A 99 20.18 -9.52 -0.85
N VAL A 100 20.84 -9.17 0.26
CA VAL A 100 22.30 -8.91 0.28
C VAL A 100 23.08 -9.98 1.04
N ALA A 101 22.44 -10.68 1.97
CA ALA A 101 23.00 -11.82 2.67
C ALA A 101 21.91 -12.80 3.13
N CYS A 102 22.27 -14.09 3.24
CA CYS A 102 21.40 -15.13 3.78
C CYS A 102 22.11 -15.85 4.93
N GLY A 103 21.42 -15.96 6.06
CA GLY A 103 21.76 -16.86 7.17
C GLY A 103 20.97 -18.17 7.09
N ARG A 104 20.93 -18.91 8.20
CA ARG A 104 20.18 -20.17 8.29
C ARG A 104 18.66 -19.94 8.25
N ASP A 105 18.20 -18.95 8.98
CA ASP A 105 16.80 -18.56 9.18
C ASP A 105 16.62 -17.04 9.08
N THR A 106 17.62 -16.34 8.54
CA THR A 106 17.63 -14.89 8.40
C THR A 106 18.01 -14.48 6.99
N VAL A 107 17.48 -13.33 6.56
CA VAL A 107 17.81 -12.70 5.28
C VAL A 107 18.07 -11.22 5.54
N GLU A 108 19.23 -10.72 5.13
CA GLU A 108 19.49 -9.28 5.11
C GLU A 108 18.98 -8.70 3.79
N VAL A 109 18.16 -7.67 3.88
CA VAL A 109 17.46 -7.06 2.75
C VAL A 109 17.82 -5.58 2.67
N ASP A 110 18.29 -5.16 1.50
CA ASP A 110 18.47 -3.76 1.13
C ASP A 110 17.18 -3.24 0.50
N MET A 111 16.48 -2.37 1.24
CA MET A 111 15.21 -1.78 0.85
C MET A 111 15.38 -0.47 0.08
N GLY A 112 16.61 -0.15 -0.34
CA GLY A 112 16.97 1.05 -1.08
C GLY A 112 17.37 2.22 -0.18
N PRO A 113 17.82 3.34 -0.78
CA PRO A 113 18.47 4.44 -0.07
C PRO A 113 17.56 5.16 0.95
N HIS A 114 16.24 5.08 0.79
CA HIS A 114 15.28 5.74 1.70
C HIS A 114 14.90 4.89 2.91
N ARG A 115 15.07 3.56 2.83
CA ARG A 115 14.61 2.62 3.85
C ARG A 115 15.76 1.81 4.47
N GLY A 116 16.94 1.88 3.88
CA GLY A 116 18.16 1.25 4.38
C GLY A 116 18.07 -0.28 4.34
N ARG A 117 18.84 -0.92 5.24
CA ARG A 117 18.91 -2.38 5.34
C ARG A 117 18.21 -2.88 6.58
N THR A 118 17.66 -4.08 6.48
CA THR A 118 17.04 -4.76 7.62
C THR A 118 17.34 -6.25 7.61
N HIS A 119 17.31 -6.85 8.79
CA HIS A 119 17.48 -8.28 8.99
C HIS A 119 16.12 -8.91 9.26
N VAL A 120 15.65 -9.74 8.33
CA VAL A 120 14.38 -10.45 8.44
C VAL A 120 14.61 -11.84 8.98
N VAL A 121 13.89 -12.22 10.03
CA VAL A 121 13.82 -13.60 10.50
C VAL A 121 12.71 -14.34 9.75
N ILE A 122 13.04 -15.45 9.10
CA ILE A 122 12.08 -16.34 8.44
C ILE A 122 11.92 -17.60 9.30
N PRO A 123 10.92 -17.65 10.17
CA PRO A 123 10.76 -18.78 11.08
C PRO A 123 10.36 -20.05 10.31
N PRO A 124 10.62 -21.25 10.86
CA PRO A 124 10.36 -22.52 10.17
C PRO A 124 8.93 -22.68 9.65
N ASP A 125 7.94 -22.16 10.37
CA ASP A 125 6.52 -22.22 10.01
C ASP A 125 6.14 -21.30 8.83
N ALA A 126 6.95 -20.28 8.54
CA ALA A 126 6.79 -19.41 7.39
C ALA A 126 7.71 -19.79 6.22
N PHE A 127 8.81 -20.50 6.49
CA PHE A 127 9.89 -20.76 5.54
C PHE A 127 9.40 -21.45 4.26
N GLU A 128 8.65 -22.54 4.37
CA GLU A 128 8.11 -23.25 3.19
C GLU A 128 7.19 -22.36 2.34
N ARG A 129 6.33 -21.57 2.99
CA ARG A 129 5.41 -20.64 2.31
C ARG A 129 6.16 -19.53 1.60
N VAL A 130 7.23 -19.02 2.20
CA VAL A 130 8.11 -18.03 1.57
C VAL A 130 8.82 -18.64 0.37
N LEU A 131 9.44 -19.83 0.52
CA LEU A 131 10.18 -20.49 -0.55
C LEU A 131 9.34 -20.81 -1.78
N VAL A 132 8.05 -21.15 -1.62
CA VAL A 132 7.15 -21.38 -2.76
C VAL A 132 7.02 -20.15 -3.66
N ARG A 133 7.03 -18.94 -3.06
CA ARG A 133 6.90 -17.68 -3.80
C ARG A 133 8.24 -16.99 -4.06
N HIS A 134 9.27 -17.34 -3.30
CA HIS A 134 10.62 -16.81 -3.37
C HIS A 134 11.61 -17.99 -3.42
N PRO A 135 11.65 -18.73 -4.54
CA PRO A 135 12.47 -19.93 -4.66
C PRO A 135 13.98 -19.65 -4.65
N ARG A 136 14.41 -18.40 -4.88
CA ARG A 136 15.80 -17.97 -4.88
C ARG A 136 16.08 -17.06 -3.68
N LEU A 137 16.25 -17.66 -2.50
CA LEU A 137 16.71 -16.95 -1.30
C LEU A 137 18.24 -16.86 -1.30
N GLU A 138 18.79 -16.05 -2.21
CA GLU A 138 20.24 -15.84 -2.34
C GLU A 138 20.54 -14.37 -2.69
N PRO A 139 21.75 -13.87 -2.37
CA PRO A 139 22.14 -12.50 -2.68
C PRO A 139 21.94 -12.11 -4.16
N GLY A 140 21.45 -10.89 -4.37
CA GLY A 140 21.16 -10.33 -5.68
C GLY A 140 19.75 -10.58 -6.20
N TYR A 141 18.94 -11.42 -5.53
CA TYR A 141 17.52 -11.59 -5.86
C TYR A 141 16.62 -10.69 -5.02
N LEU A 142 15.42 -10.43 -5.53
CA LEU A 142 14.40 -9.67 -4.80
C LEU A 142 13.66 -10.54 -3.79
N ILE A 143 13.23 -9.93 -2.70
CA ILE A 143 12.32 -10.52 -1.73
C ILE A 143 11.21 -9.53 -1.39
N ASP A 144 10.00 -10.05 -1.17
CA ASP A 144 8.87 -9.28 -0.67
C ASP A 144 8.05 -10.11 0.32
N VAL A 145 8.10 -9.71 1.59
CA VAL A 145 7.47 -10.43 2.69
C VAL A 145 6.65 -9.49 3.57
N ILE A 146 5.49 -10.00 3.99
CA ILE A 146 4.71 -9.41 5.08
C ILE A 146 5.28 -9.95 6.38
N CYS A 147 5.48 -9.05 7.34
CA CYS A 147 6.11 -9.30 8.61
C CYS A 147 5.25 -8.82 9.78
N VAL A 148 5.57 -9.34 10.96
CA VAL A 148 5.21 -8.73 12.25
C VAL A 148 6.49 -8.13 12.83
N ARG A 149 6.42 -6.90 13.33
CA ARG A 149 7.52 -6.25 14.05
C ARG A 149 7.74 -6.93 15.39
N THR A 150 8.99 -7.32 15.68
CA THR A 150 9.41 -7.80 16.99
C THR A 150 10.62 -6.99 17.47
N PRO A 151 10.99 -7.06 18.77
CA PRO A 151 12.19 -6.40 19.28
C PRO A 151 13.49 -6.83 18.58
N GLU A 152 13.55 -8.06 18.08
CA GLU A 152 14.70 -8.63 17.37
C GLU A 152 14.73 -8.26 15.88
N GLY A 153 13.66 -7.67 15.36
CA GLY A 153 13.52 -7.27 13.96
C GLY A 153 12.22 -7.76 13.31
N PRO A 154 12.05 -7.53 12.00
CA PRO A 154 10.89 -8.05 11.27
C PRO A 154 10.90 -9.58 11.23
N ARG A 155 9.81 -10.20 11.69
CA ARG A 155 9.58 -11.65 11.56
C ARG A 155 8.62 -11.91 10.41
N ALA A 156 9.10 -12.57 9.35
CA ALA A 156 8.29 -12.89 8.18
C ALA A 156 7.15 -13.86 8.52
N VAL A 157 5.98 -13.61 7.95
CA VAL A 157 4.78 -14.45 8.16
C VAL A 157 4.21 -15.02 6.88
N ARG A 158 4.36 -14.30 5.76
CA ARG A 158 3.98 -14.77 4.41
C ARG A 158 4.67 -13.93 3.32
N PRO A 159 4.78 -14.46 2.10
CA PRO A 159 5.15 -13.64 0.94
C PRO A 159 4.10 -12.55 0.68
N GLY A 160 4.57 -11.35 0.34
CA GLY A 160 3.75 -10.22 -0.08
C GLY A 160 3.36 -10.32 -1.56
N THR A 161 4.28 -10.79 -2.41
CA THR A 161 4.02 -11.12 -3.81
C THR A 161 4.86 -12.33 -4.25
N SER A 162 4.91 -12.61 -5.56
CA SER A 162 5.81 -13.61 -6.13
C SER A 162 7.14 -12.98 -6.54
N GLN A 163 8.24 -13.65 -6.24
CA GLN A 163 9.59 -13.25 -6.63
C GLN A 163 9.70 -13.17 -8.15
N PRO A 164 10.18 -12.05 -8.72
CA PRO A 164 10.53 -11.98 -10.12
C PRO A 164 11.66 -12.98 -10.46
N GLY A 165 11.58 -13.61 -11.64
CA GLY A 165 12.54 -14.64 -12.08
C GLY A 165 13.92 -14.12 -12.51
N TYR A 166 14.21 -12.84 -12.28
CA TYR A 166 15.39 -12.10 -12.71
C TYR A 166 16.06 -11.40 -11.52
N ARG A 167 17.33 -10.99 -11.67
CA ARG A 167 17.97 -10.07 -10.71
C ARG A 167 17.67 -8.63 -11.08
N PRO A 168 17.54 -7.69 -10.13
CA PRO A 168 17.25 -6.29 -10.43
C PRO A 168 18.17 -5.66 -11.48
N ASP A 169 19.46 -6.04 -11.48
CA ASP A 169 20.46 -5.53 -12.43
C ASP A 169 20.25 -6.06 -13.86
N ASP A 170 19.48 -7.14 -14.03
CA ASP A 170 19.11 -7.71 -15.33
C ASP A 170 17.80 -7.11 -15.88
N LEU A 171 17.18 -6.17 -15.15
CA LEU A 171 15.91 -5.58 -15.55
C LEU A 171 16.11 -4.69 -16.79
N ALA A 172 15.51 -5.09 -17.90
CA ALA A 172 15.48 -4.27 -19.10
C ALA A 172 14.59 -3.03 -18.90
N ALA A 173 15.16 -1.85 -19.19
CA ALA A 173 14.43 -0.61 -19.26
C ALA A 173 13.38 -0.64 -20.40
N PRO A 174 12.24 0.04 -20.25
CA PRO A 174 11.36 0.37 -21.36
C PRO A 174 12.12 1.13 -22.45
N ASP A 175 11.64 1.05 -23.69
CA ASP A 175 12.22 1.84 -24.79
C ASP A 175 12.02 3.33 -24.49
N ALA A 176 13.07 4.15 -24.66
CA ALA A 176 12.99 5.59 -24.44
C ALA A 176 11.97 6.28 -25.38
N ALA A 177 11.65 5.67 -26.52
CA ALA A 177 10.63 6.15 -27.44
C ALA A 177 9.19 5.72 -27.05
N GLU A 178 9.03 4.86 -26.03
CA GLU A 178 7.71 4.38 -25.60
C GLU A 178 6.90 5.53 -24.99
N ALA A 179 5.66 5.68 -25.45
CA ALA A 179 4.79 6.74 -24.97
C ALA A 179 4.37 6.47 -23.51
N VAL A 180 4.55 7.47 -22.65
CA VAL A 180 4.06 7.44 -21.27
C VAL A 180 2.53 7.53 -21.28
N PRO A 181 1.80 6.54 -20.73
CA PRO A 181 0.35 6.57 -20.73
C PRO A 181 -0.18 7.58 -19.70
N GLY A 182 -1.29 8.26 -20.02
CA GLY A 182 -1.94 9.21 -19.11
C GLY A 182 -2.63 8.55 -17.90
N VAL A 183 -2.86 7.23 -17.97
CA VAL A 183 -3.33 6.40 -16.85
C VAL A 183 -2.41 5.19 -16.76
N LEU A 184 -1.69 5.07 -15.66
CA LEU A 184 -0.90 3.89 -15.34
C LEU A 184 -1.84 2.79 -14.84
N ARG A 185 -1.61 1.55 -15.27
CA ARG A 185 -2.32 0.36 -14.78
C ARG A 185 -1.31 -0.68 -14.33
N GLY A 186 -1.50 -1.25 -13.15
CA GLY A 186 -0.53 -2.17 -12.58
C GLY A 186 -0.85 -2.57 -11.15
N THR A 187 0.19 -2.81 -10.36
CA THR A 187 0.06 -3.18 -8.96
C THR A 187 0.30 -1.99 -8.05
N ALA A 188 -0.60 -1.78 -7.09
CA ALA A 188 -0.29 -0.99 -5.90
C ALA A 188 0.15 -1.91 -4.77
N THR A 189 1.23 -1.52 -4.09
CA THR A 189 1.72 -2.13 -2.86
C THR A 189 1.69 -1.11 -1.72
N TRP A 190 2.24 -1.46 -0.57
CA TRP A 190 2.42 -0.56 0.55
C TRP A 190 3.82 -0.71 1.12
N PHE A 191 4.32 0.33 1.80
CA PHE A 191 5.66 0.34 2.38
C PHE A 191 5.63 0.75 3.86
N GLY A 192 6.75 0.51 4.56
CA GLY A 192 6.88 0.78 5.99
C GLY A 192 6.12 -0.21 6.87
N GLY A 193 5.67 0.25 8.04
CA GLY A 193 4.89 -0.51 9.01
C GLY A 193 4.02 0.39 9.90
N ALA A 194 3.19 -0.23 10.73
CA ALA A 194 2.16 0.44 11.53
C ALA A 194 2.68 1.50 12.52
N GLY A 195 3.98 1.49 12.84
CA GLY A 195 4.62 2.40 13.80
C GLY A 195 5.65 3.32 13.17
N ASP A 196 5.64 3.49 11.85
CA ASP A 196 6.55 4.41 11.17
C ASP A 196 5.98 5.83 11.17
N GLU A 197 6.85 6.82 11.31
CA GLU A 197 6.46 8.24 11.36
C GLU A 197 6.30 8.87 9.97
N THR A 198 6.31 8.06 8.91
CA THR A 198 6.15 8.53 7.54
C THR A 198 4.78 9.18 7.35
N PRO A 199 4.70 10.43 6.86
CA PRO A 199 3.44 11.07 6.55
C PRO A 199 2.63 10.26 5.54
N ASP A 200 1.31 10.27 5.67
CA ASP A 200 0.42 9.57 4.74
C ASP A 200 0.63 10.03 3.30
N GLY A 201 0.84 9.07 2.39
CA GLY A 201 1.18 9.37 1.01
C GLY A 201 1.62 8.14 0.21
N ALA A 202 2.37 8.42 -0.84
CA ALA A 202 2.88 7.42 -1.77
C ALA A 202 4.41 7.51 -1.93
N ALA A 203 5.06 6.35 -2.04
CA ALA A 203 6.36 6.23 -2.67
C ALA A 203 6.15 5.95 -4.17
N TYR A 204 6.67 6.81 -5.03
CA TYR A 204 6.40 6.77 -6.47
C TYR A 204 7.62 6.28 -7.28
N PRO A 205 7.48 5.32 -8.22
CA PRO A 205 8.63 4.67 -8.89
C PRO A 205 9.54 5.58 -9.71
N ALA A 206 9.02 6.67 -10.27
CA ALA A 206 9.76 7.59 -11.13
C ALA A 206 9.71 9.01 -10.56
N VAL A 207 10.44 9.22 -9.46
CA VAL A 207 10.65 10.58 -8.93
C VAL A 207 11.85 11.20 -9.65
N ASP A 208 11.70 12.45 -10.10
CA ASP A 208 12.76 13.23 -10.74
C ASP A 208 13.99 13.30 -9.81
N SER A 209 15.14 12.90 -10.35
CA SER A 209 16.42 12.87 -9.64
C SER A 209 17.10 14.23 -9.58
N GLU A 210 16.67 15.20 -10.38
CA GLU A 210 17.32 16.50 -10.49
C GLU A 210 16.84 17.50 -9.42
N GLY A 211 17.79 18.26 -8.86
CA GLY A 211 17.49 19.35 -7.93
C GLY A 211 16.86 18.91 -6.60
N TYR A 212 15.87 19.67 -6.12
CA TYR A 212 15.16 19.40 -4.86
C TYR A 212 14.01 18.39 -5.02
N ALA A 213 13.89 17.73 -6.18
CA ALA A 213 12.78 16.83 -6.48
C ALA A 213 12.81 15.52 -5.67
N GLY A 214 13.94 15.21 -5.01
CA GLY A 214 14.05 14.19 -3.95
C GLY A 214 14.09 12.74 -4.42
N GLY A 215 14.25 12.48 -5.72
CA GLY A 215 14.45 11.15 -6.29
C GLY A 215 15.86 10.59 -6.06
N CYS A 216 16.04 9.28 -6.23
CA CYS A 216 17.39 8.70 -6.28
C CYS A 216 18.02 8.92 -7.66
N ALA A 217 19.26 9.39 -7.70
CA ALA A 217 20.03 9.50 -8.95
C ALA A 217 20.15 8.16 -9.69
N ASP A 218 20.34 7.07 -8.94
CA ASP A 218 20.49 5.72 -9.49
C ASP A 218 19.18 4.90 -9.43
N ALA A 219 18.02 5.57 -9.41
CA ALA A 219 16.74 4.87 -9.46
C ALA A 219 16.62 4.10 -10.79
N PRO A 220 16.37 2.77 -10.76
CA PRO A 220 16.21 2.02 -11.99
C PRO A 220 14.91 2.45 -12.69
N SER A 221 14.93 2.42 -14.01
CA SER A 221 13.68 2.44 -14.78
C SER A 221 12.87 1.19 -14.44
N GLY A 222 11.62 1.36 -14.01
CA GLY A 222 10.71 0.22 -13.88
C GLY A 222 10.33 -0.35 -15.24
N CYS A 223 9.70 -1.53 -15.28
CA CYS A 223 9.29 -2.18 -16.55
C CYS A 223 8.07 -1.59 -17.25
N VAL A 224 7.60 -0.43 -16.82
CA VAL A 224 6.57 0.34 -17.52
C VAL A 224 7.06 1.78 -17.65
N PRO A 225 6.72 2.49 -18.73
CA PRO A 225 7.03 3.91 -18.86
C PRO A 225 6.23 4.71 -17.82
N PHE A 226 6.90 5.57 -17.07
CA PHE A 226 6.31 6.41 -16.03
C PHE A 226 6.44 7.89 -16.37
N PRO A 227 5.44 8.74 -16.05
CA PRO A 227 5.67 10.16 -15.95
C PRO A 227 6.54 10.45 -14.73
N TYR A 228 7.56 11.28 -14.89
CA TYR A 228 8.37 11.75 -13.76
C TYR A 228 7.57 12.71 -12.88
N LEU A 229 7.69 12.56 -11.57
CA LEU A 229 7.06 13.41 -10.57
C LEU A 229 8.10 13.94 -9.58
N SER A 230 7.84 15.06 -8.91
CA SER A 230 8.66 15.50 -7.77
C SER A 230 8.01 15.08 -6.45
N LEU A 231 8.79 14.95 -5.37
CA LEU A 231 8.22 14.89 -4.02
C LEU A 231 7.27 16.08 -3.78
N GLY A 232 6.17 15.83 -3.08
CA GLY A 232 5.07 16.78 -2.85
C GLY A 232 4.06 16.87 -4.00
N SER A 233 4.37 16.35 -5.19
CA SER A 233 3.37 16.19 -6.25
C SER A 233 2.27 15.23 -5.80
N GLY A 234 1.04 15.38 -6.31
CA GLY A 234 -0.03 14.46 -6.00
C GLY A 234 -0.33 13.48 -7.12
N VAL A 235 -0.75 12.27 -6.73
CA VAL A 235 -1.25 11.22 -7.62
C VAL A 235 -2.66 10.83 -7.21
N ALA A 236 -3.54 10.66 -8.19
CA ALA A 236 -4.81 10.00 -7.96
C ALA A 236 -4.59 8.50 -8.08
N VAL A 237 -5.01 7.73 -7.08
CA VAL A 237 -4.88 6.27 -7.03
C VAL A 237 -6.26 5.67 -6.88
N ARG A 238 -6.61 4.70 -7.73
CA ARG A 238 -7.84 3.93 -7.65
C ARG A 238 -7.52 2.45 -7.47
N ASN A 239 -8.11 1.83 -6.45
CA ASN A 239 -8.14 0.39 -6.28
C ASN A 239 -9.20 -0.20 -7.22
N GLU A 240 -8.77 -0.93 -8.25
CA GLU A 240 -9.66 -1.56 -9.23
C GLU A 240 -10.47 -2.71 -8.63
N CYS A 241 -9.98 -3.34 -7.56
CA CYS A 241 -10.65 -4.46 -6.91
C CYS A 241 -11.92 -4.03 -6.18
N GLY A 242 -11.89 -2.84 -5.56
CA GLY A 242 -12.98 -2.33 -4.71
C GLY A 242 -13.54 -0.97 -5.15
N GLY A 243 -13.04 -0.40 -6.24
CA GLY A 243 -13.51 0.86 -6.84
C GLY A 243 -13.11 2.14 -6.12
N ARG A 244 -12.51 2.06 -4.94
CA ARG A 244 -12.14 3.23 -4.12
C ARG A 244 -10.99 4.00 -4.72
N ALA A 245 -11.00 5.31 -4.50
CA ALA A 245 -9.92 6.17 -4.94
C ALA A 245 -9.62 7.29 -3.96
N ALA A 246 -8.39 7.78 -4.01
CA ALA A 246 -7.90 8.90 -3.22
C ALA A 246 -6.86 9.68 -4.01
N PHE A 247 -6.73 10.96 -3.71
CA PHE A 247 -5.61 11.78 -4.13
C PHE A 247 -4.60 11.82 -2.99
N VAL A 248 -3.35 11.45 -3.27
CA VAL A 248 -2.31 11.28 -2.24
C VAL A 248 -1.01 11.97 -2.67
N PRO A 249 -0.29 12.63 -1.75
CA PRO A 249 1.00 13.22 -2.07
C PRO A 249 2.08 12.15 -2.25
N VAL A 250 3.02 12.40 -3.15
CA VAL A 250 4.27 11.65 -3.26
C VAL A 250 5.19 12.13 -2.15
N VAL A 251 5.48 11.26 -1.18
CA VAL A 251 6.25 11.58 0.02
C VAL A 251 7.65 10.95 0.01
N GLU A 252 7.87 9.97 -0.86
CA GLU A 252 9.14 9.24 -0.96
C GLU A 252 9.38 8.78 -2.41
N CYS A 253 10.65 8.53 -2.77
CA CYS A 253 10.96 7.83 -4.02
C CYS A 253 10.74 6.33 -3.88
N GLY A 254 9.94 5.75 -4.78
CA GLY A 254 9.62 4.33 -4.88
C GLY A 254 10.60 3.52 -5.73
N CYS A 255 11.90 3.85 -5.73
CA CYS A 255 12.92 3.20 -6.55
C CYS A 255 13.01 1.68 -6.32
N THR A 256 12.70 1.21 -5.12
CA THR A 256 12.62 -0.21 -4.81
C THR A 256 11.43 -0.87 -5.52
N ALA A 257 10.27 -0.22 -5.56
CA ALA A 257 9.10 -0.71 -6.29
C ALA A 257 9.37 -0.85 -7.79
N ALA A 258 10.13 0.07 -8.38
CA ALA A 258 10.51 0.05 -9.80
C ALA A 258 11.22 -1.26 -10.20
N ARG A 259 11.91 -1.93 -9.27
CA ARG A 259 12.59 -3.22 -9.51
C ARG A 259 11.63 -4.40 -9.69
N PHE A 260 10.38 -4.27 -9.25
CA PHE A 260 9.40 -5.35 -9.24
C PHE A 260 8.44 -5.27 -10.44
N CYS A 261 8.56 -6.25 -11.35
CA CYS A 261 7.69 -6.45 -12.52
C CYS A 261 6.76 -7.63 -12.35
N ASP A 262 6.36 -7.85 -11.10
CA ASP A 262 5.36 -8.82 -10.71
C ASP A 262 3.94 -8.33 -11.04
N ARG A 263 2.97 -9.16 -10.66
CA ARG A 263 1.54 -8.88 -10.81
C ARG A 263 0.87 -9.11 -9.49
N CYS A 264 -0.11 -8.29 -9.16
CA CYS A 264 -1.10 -8.65 -8.18
C CYS A 264 -2.12 -9.61 -8.81
N VAL A 265 -2.58 -10.57 -8.03
CA VAL A 265 -3.57 -11.58 -8.46
C VAL A 265 -4.80 -11.61 -7.56
N GLU A 266 -4.95 -10.63 -6.66
CA GLU A 266 -5.97 -10.62 -5.60
C GLU A 266 -7.40 -10.54 -6.18
N CYS A 267 -7.62 -9.69 -7.18
CA CYS A 267 -8.92 -9.54 -7.86
C CYS A 267 -8.85 -9.83 -9.36
N GLY A 268 -7.90 -10.68 -9.76
CA GLY A 268 -7.49 -10.90 -11.15
C GLY A 268 -6.06 -10.44 -11.39
N ALA A 269 -5.46 -10.85 -12.51
CA ALA A 269 -4.06 -10.53 -12.79
C ALA A 269 -3.92 -9.08 -13.30
N SER A 270 -3.20 -8.24 -12.55
CA SER A 270 -2.82 -6.90 -13.01
C SER A 270 -1.90 -6.93 -14.24
N PRO A 271 -1.79 -5.82 -15.00
CA PRO A 271 -0.59 -5.57 -15.79
C PRO A 271 0.67 -5.67 -14.92
N ARG A 272 1.82 -5.98 -15.55
CA ARG A 272 3.09 -6.09 -14.80
C ARG A 272 3.56 -4.73 -14.32
N GLY A 273 4.23 -4.73 -13.17
CA GLY A 273 4.88 -3.55 -12.62
C GLY A 273 4.15 -3.00 -11.40
N ARG A 274 4.93 -2.67 -10.37
CA ARG A 274 4.45 -1.87 -9.25
C ARG A 274 4.48 -0.41 -9.64
N ILE A 275 3.30 0.22 -9.66
CA ILE A 275 3.14 1.58 -10.15
C ILE A 275 3.02 2.61 -9.01
N VAL A 276 2.82 2.15 -7.77
CA VAL A 276 2.80 2.98 -6.57
C VAL A 276 2.97 2.09 -5.33
N GLU A 277 3.68 2.59 -4.32
CA GLU A 277 3.62 2.04 -2.95
C GLU A 277 2.95 3.06 -2.04
N LEU A 278 1.97 2.65 -1.25
CA LEU A 278 1.21 3.55 -0.38
C LEU A 278 1.62 3.39 1.08
N THR A 279 1.44 4.42 1.91
CA THR A 279 1.53 4.21 3.36
C THR A 279 0.43 3.22 3.81
N PRO A 280 0.63 2.51 4.93
CA PRO A 280 -0.30 1.46 5.35
C PRO A 280 -1.74 1.96 5.57
N ALA A 281 -1.91 3.16 6.14
CA ALA A 281 -3.23 3.77 6.34
C ALA A 281 -3.89 4.12 5.00
N VAL A 282 -3.17 4.72 4.06
CA VAL A 282 -3.69 5.02 2.72
C VAL A 282 -4.09 3.74 1.97
N PHE A 283 -3.22 2.72 1.97
CA PHE A 283 -3.48 1.43 1.32
C PHE A 283 -4.75 0.77 1.88
N ALA A 284 -4.87 0.71 3.21
CA ALA A 284 -6.04 0.14 3.87
C ALA A 284 -7.31 0.97 3.64
N GLY A 285 -7.21 2.30 3.62
CA GLY A 285 -8.33 3.22 3.37
C GLY A 285 -8.90 3.09 1.96
N LEU A 286 -8.04 2.78 0.99
CA LEU A 286 -8.44 2.39 -0.38
C LEU A 286 -9.03 0.98 -0.47
N GLY A 287 -9.27 0.31 0.66
CA GLY A 287 -9.86 -1.03 0.72
C GLY A 287 -8.85 -2.16 0.53
N GLY A 288 -7.55 -1.88 0.52
CA GLY A 288 -6.51 -2.91 0.48
C GLY A 288 -6.45 -3.72 1.78
N GLU A 289 -6.13 -5.00 1.65
CA GLU A 289 -5.81 -5.88 2.79
C GLU A 289 -4.29 -5.88 3.00
N LEU A 290 -3.80 -5.29 4.10
CA LEU A 290 -2.35 -5.15 4.32
C LEU A 290 -1.63 -6.51 4.32
N ASP A 291 -2.26 -7.54 4.85
CA ASP A 291 -1.71 -8.90 4.87
C ASP A 291 -1.89 -9.67 3.55
N ALA A 292 -2.69 -9.18 2.60
CA ALA A 292 -2.66 -9.66 1.21
C ALA A 292 -1.49 -9.03 0.45
N GLY A 293 -1.17 -7.76 0.74
CA GLY A 293 0.04 -7.10 0.28
C GLY A 293 -0.07 -6.36 -1.05
N CYS A 294 -1.13 -6.53 -1.83
CA CYS A 294 -1.30 -5.80 -3.08
C CYS A 294 -2.78 -5.63 -3.47
N PHE A 295 -3.04 -4.70 -4.39
CA PHE A 295 -4.26 -4.67 -5.19
C PHE A 295 -3.98 -4.16 -6.61
N ASN A 296 -4.89 -4.44 -7.55
CA ASN A 296 -4.82 -3.91 -8.91
C ASN A 296 -5.20 -2.43 -8.90
N ALA A 297 -4.39 -1.58 -9.55
CA ALA A 297 -4.53 -0.13 -9.43
C ALA A 297 -4.49 0.58 -10.78
N GLU A 298 -5.26 1.67 -10.83
CA GLU A 298 -5.07 2.75 -11.79
C GLU A 298 -4.43 3.95 -11.08
N VAL A 299 -3.43 4.58 -11.70
CA VAL A 299 -2.79 5.80 -11.18
C VAL A 299 -2.77 6.88 -12.25
N ARG A 300 -3.14 8.10 -11.87
CA ARG A 300 -3.05 9.30 -12.71
C ARG A 300 -2.13 10.31 -12.07
N ALA A 301 -1.17 10.80 -12.86
CA ALA A 301 -0.27 11.87 -12.47
C ALA A 301 -0.94 13.24 -12.64
N GLY A 302 -0.89 14.06 -11.59
CA GLY A 302 -1.36 15.45 -11.61
C GLY A 302 -2.87 15.63 -11.43
N GLY A 303 -3.24 16.61 -10.58
CA GLY A 303 -4.60 17.11 -10.36
C GLY A 303 -5.62 16.10 -9.80
N ALA A 304 -6.53 16.56 -8.93
CA ALA A 304 -7.66 15.77 -8.43
C ALA A 304 -8.74 15.58 -9.51
N ALA A 305 -8.38 15.02 -10.68
CA ALA A 305 -9.35 14.69 -11.70
C ALA A 305 -10.25 13.55 -11.21
N PRO A 306 -11.58 13.66 -11.31
CA PRO A 306 -12.50 12.61 -10.87
C PRO A 306 -12.29 11.31 -11.67
N TRP A 307 -12.62 10.19 -11.02
CA TRP A 307 -12.57 8.84 -11.58
C TRP A 307 -13.86 8.45 -12.30
#